data_AF-A0A382Q4Q9-F1
#
_entry.id   AF-A0A382Q4Q9-F1
#
_cell.length_a   1.000
_cell.length_b   1.000
_cell.length_c   1.000
_cell.angle_alpha   90.00
_cell.angle_beta   90.00
_cell.angle_gamma   90.00
#
_symmetry.space_group_name_H-M   'P 1'
#
loop_
_entity.id
_entity.type
_entity.pdbx_description
1 polymer ?
#
loop_
_entity_poly.entity_id
_entity_poly.type
_entity_poly.pdbx_seq_one_letter_code
_entity_poly.pdbx_strand_id
1 'polypeptide(L)'
;MSLDNISVIAQLFSSVATFAVAILLLRSLRLQHKDSVTSLGVGMTDSLTELLTIMSKDAEFSDLFLRGVESDGTLNKIETHRYNVFMNVYFLQIQEIWEYDSTSTQSRLLAMAMMQTGPGVYMWFKKVGPILFKPEFVEYVENEIVAAIK
;
A
#
# COMPACT_ATOMS: atom_id res chain seq x y z
N MET A 1 -23.76 -58.05 1.12
CA MET A 1 -23.52 -56.60 0.99
C MET A 1 -23.52 -56.29 -0.50
N SER A 2 -24.55 -55.63 -1.03
CA SER A 2 -24.64 -55.37 -2.48
C SER A 2 -23.62 -54.30 -2.89
N LEU A 3 -23.18 -54.33 -4.14
CA LEU A 3 -22.26 -53.37 -4.75
C LEU A 3 -22.73 -51.91 -4.57
N ASP A 4 -24.04 -51.68 -4.42
CA ASP A 4 -24.63 -50.37 -4.15
C ASP A 4 -24.21 -49.77 -2.81
N ASN A 5 -24.08 -50.59 -1.75
CA ASN A 5 -23.61 -50.12 -0.45
C ASN A 5 -22.13 -49.69 -0.52
N ILE A 6 -21.32 -50.38 -1.31
CA ILE A 6 -19.90 -50.04 -1.51
C ILE A 6 -19.78 -48.74 -2.31
N SER A 7 -20.61 -48.55 -3.34
CA SER A 7 -20.67 -47.33 -4.16
C SER A 7 -21.09 -46.09 -3.36
N VAL A 8 -22.14 -46.20 -2.54
CA VAL A 8 -22.62 -45.10 -1.69
C VAL A 8 -21.58 -44.71 -0.64
N ILE A 9 -20.91 -45.69 -0.03
CA ILE A 9 -19.81 -45.44 0.91
C ILE A 9 -18.62 -44.77 0.19
N ALA A 10 -18.24 -45.23 -1.00
CA ALA A 10 -17.16 -44.63 -1.79
C ALA A 10 -17.46 -43.17 -2.21
N GLN A 11 -18.71 -42.86 -2.59
CA GLN A 11 -19.13 -41.50 -2.93
C GLN A 11 -19.13 -40.56 -1.72
N LEU A 12 -19.51 -41.04 -0.53
CA LEU A 12 -19.39 -40.29 0.71
C LEU A 12 -17.92 -40.00 1.07
N PHE A 13 -17.02 -40.96 0.89
CA PHE A 13 -15.59 -40.72 1.09
C PHE A 13 -15.02 -39.72 0.07
N SER A 14 -15.50 -39.77 -1.17
CA SER A 14 -15.05 -38.88 -2.24
C SER A 14 -15.49 -37.43 -2.01
N SER A 15 -16.73 -37.22 -1.52
CA SER A 15 -17.23 -35.89 -1.19
C SER A 15 -16.54 -35.29 0.04
N VAL A 16 -16.27 -36.10 1.07
CA VAL A 16 -15.48 -35.70 2.25
C VAL A 16 -14.05 -35.32 1.85
N ALA A 17 -13.43 -36.11 0.97
CA ALA A 17 -12.09 -35.79 0.45
C ALA A 17 -12.08 -34.47 -0.32
N THR A 18 -13.09 -34.22 -1.16
CA THR A 18 -13.23 -32.97 -1.93
C THR A 18 -13.40 -31.76 -1.00
N PHE A 19 -14.20 -31.92 0.06
CA PHE A 19 -14.40 -30.88 1.07
C PHE A 19 -13.12 -30.58 1.86
N ALA A 20 -12.37 -31.62 2.25
CA ALA A 20 -11.07 -31.46 2.91
C ALA A 20 -10.08 -30.71 2.01
N VAL A 21 -10.03 -31.04 0.71
CA VAL A 21 -9.19 -30.33 -0.27
C VAL A 21 -9.61 -28.86 -0.38
N ALA A 22 -10.91 -28.55 -0.43
CA ALA A 22 -11.40 -27.17 -0.46
C ALA A 22 -10.98 -26.37 0.78
N ILE A 23 -11.05 -26.97 1.97
CA ILE A 23 -10.57 -26.34 3.21
C ILE A 23 -9.06 -26.09 3.16
N LEU A 24 -8.28 -27.05 2.67
CA LEU A 24 -6.84 -26.90 2.53
C LEU A 24 -6.48 -25.79 1.53
N LEU A 25 -7.21 -25.71 0.39
CA LEU A 25 -7.05 -24.64 -0.59
C LEU A 25 -7.42 -23.26 -0.02
N LEU A 26 -8.50 -23.17 0.76
CA LEU A 26 -8.87 -21.95 1.46
C LEU A 26 -7.79 -21.53 2.48
N ARG A 27 -7.22 -22.49 3.21
CA ARG A 27 -6.12 -22.22 4.14
C ARG A 27 -4.85 -21.81 3.38
N SER A 28 -4.51 -22.46 2.27
CA SER A 28 -3.35 -22.10 1.47
C SER A 28 -3.51 -20.75 0.79
N LEU A 29 -4.71 -20.40 0.33
CA LEU A 29 -5.02 -19.06 -0.19
C LEU A 29 -4.84 -18.00 0.88
N ARG A 30 -5.32 -18.24 2.11
CA ARG A 30 -5.12 -17.31 3.23
C ARG A 30 -3.64 -17.17 3.61
N LEU A 31 -2.90 -18.27 3.63
CA LEU A 31 -1.46 -18.26 3.91
C LEU A 31 -0.68 -17.57 2.79
N GLN A 32 -0.94 -17.90 1.53
CA GLN A 32 -0.34 -17.23 0.37
C GLN A 32 -0.67 -15.75 0.31
N HIS A 33 -1.91 -15.37 0.64
CA HIS A 33 -2.28 -13.97 0.75
C HIS A 33 -1.45 -13.29 1.85
N LYS A 34 -1.37 -13.88 3.05
CA LYS A 34 -0.52 -13.35 4.14
C LYS A 34 0.96 -13.25 3.75
N ASP A 35 1.50 -14.27 3.10
CA ASP A 35 2.90 -14.32 2.67
C ASP A 35 3.17 -13.29 1.56
N SER A 36 2.21 -13.09 0.66
CA SER A 36 2.28 -12.10 -0.41
C SER A 36 2.10 -10.66 0.11
N VAL A 37 1.21 -10.43 1.08
CA VAL A 37 1.14 -9.14 1.82
C VAL A 37 2.49 -8.86 2.48
N THR A 38 3.07 -9.87 3.15
CA THR A 38 4.35 -9.72 3.85
C THR A 38 5.49 -9.46 2.86
N SER A 39 5.53 -10.18 1.74
CA SER A 39 6.54 -9.99 0.70
C SER A 39 6.43 -8.64 0.00
N LEU A 40 5.22 -8.17 -0.32
CA LEU A 40 4.98 -6.82 -0.83
C LEU A 40 5.42 -5.77 0.20
N GLY A 41 5.04 -5.97 1.46
CA GLY A 41 5.44 -5.10 2.56
C GLY A 41 6.96 -5.00 2.75
N VAL A 42 7.69 -6.12 2.66
CA VAL A 42 9.16 -6.15 2.77
C VAL A 42 9.83 -5.47 1.57
N GLY A 43 9.46 -5.85 0.34
CA GLY A 43 10.05 -5.26 -0.87
C GLY A 43 9.80 -3.76 -0.97
N MET A 44 8.65 -3.29 -0.50
CA MET A 44 8.38 -1.87 -0.42
C MET A 44 9.11 -1.15 0.70
N THR A 45 9.31 -1.82 1.84
CA THR A 45 10.12 -1.28 2.95
C THR A 45 11.56 -1.06 2.51
N ASP A 46 12.10 -1.95 1.67
CA ASP A 46 13.43 -1.78 1.09
C ASP A 46 13.51 -0.54 0.18
N SER A 47 12.54 -0.35 -0.73
CA SER A 47 12.47 0.85 -1.58
C SER A 47 12.31 2.14 -0.78
N LEU A 48 11.49 2.13 0.27
CA LEU A 48 11.31 3.27 1.16
C LEU A 48 12.56 3.54 2.01
N THR A 49 13.26 2.48 2.45
CA THR A 49 14.53 2.59 3.18
C THR A 49 15.63 3.17 2.29
N GLU A 50 15.64 2.82 1.00
CA GLU A 50 16.54 3.42 0.02
C GLU A 50 16.23 4.90 -0.21
N LEU A 51 14.95 5.27 -0.36
CA LEU A 51 14.52 6.67 -0.47
C LEU A 51 14.88 7.48 0.79
N LEU A 52 14.66 6.93 1.99
CA LEU A 52 15.06 7.54 3.25
C LEU A 52 16.58 7.64 3.39
N THR A 53 17.32 6.65 2.89
CA THR A 53 18.79 6.66 2.88
C THR A 53 19.31 7.80 2.01
N ILE A 54 18.73 7.99 0.82
CA ILE A 54 19.05 9.11 -0.07
C ILE A 54 18.72 10.44 0.63
N MET A 55 17.52 10.56 1.22
CA MET A 55 17.11 11.73 2.00
C MET A 55 18.04 12.07 3.17
N SER A 56 18.65 11.06 3.80
CA SER A 56 19.53 11.26 4.96
C SER A 56 20.99 11.56 4.60
N LYS A 57 21.42 11.20 3.39
CA LYS A 57 22.83 11.29 2.96
C LYS A 57 23.09 12.43 1.99
N ASP A 58 22.08 12.85 1.24
CA ASP A 58 22.17 13.93 0.27
C ASP A 58 21.56 15.22 0.83
N ALA A 59 22.43 16.12 1.30
CA ALA A 59 22.01 17.39 1.88
C ALA A 59 21.26 18.30 0.88
N GLU A 60 21.54 18.21 -0.43
CA GLU A 60 20.82 18.98 -1.45
C GLU A 60 19.38 18.45 -1.59
N PHE A 61 19.21 17.14 -1.57
CA PHE A 61 17.88 16.54 -1.57
C PHE A 61 17.12 16.80 -0.27
N SER A 62 17.77 16.72 0.89
CA SER A 62 17.13 17.03 2.18
C SER A 62 16.60 18.45 2.23
N ASP A 63 17.40 19.43 1.78
CA ASP A 63 17.01 20.85 1.72
C ASP A 63 15.84 21.06 0.75
N LEU A 64 15.92 20.50 -0.45
CA LEU A 64 14.82 20.53 -1.42
C LEU A 64 13.54 19.93 -0.85
N PHE A 65 13.64 18.77 -0.20
CA PHE A 65 12.50 18.08 0.38
C PHE A 65 11.90 18.88 1.51
N LEU A 66 12.72 19.46 2.40
CA LEU A 66 12.28 20.33 3.48
C LEU A 66 11.48 21.53 2.96
N ARG A 67 12.03 22.26 1.98
CA ARG A 67 11.35 23.41 1.36
C ARG A 67 10.04 23.00 0.69
N GLY A 68 10.00 21.81 0.08
CA GLY A 68 8.79 21.22 -0.49
C GLY A 68 7.71 20.85 0.53
N VAL A 69 8.08 20.21 1.64
CA VAL A 69 7.11 19.83 2.70
C VAL A 69 6.65 21.01 3.54
N GLU A 70 7.46 22.07 3.66
CA GLU A 70 7.04 23.34 4.27
C GLU A 70 6.21 24.19 3.30
N SER A 71 6.32 23.94 1.99
CA SER A 71 5.70 24.74 0.93
C SER A 71 6.02 26.23 1.07
N ASP A 72 7.29 26.52 1.32
CA ASP A 72 7.84 27.87 1.49
C ASP A 72 7.78 28.73 0.21
N GLY A 73 7.44 28.13 -0.93
CA GLY A 73 7.33 28.79 -2.23
C GLY A 73 8.67 29.10 -2.91
N THR A 74 9.77 28.58 -2.38
CA THR A 74 11.12 28.90 -2.88
C THR A 74 11.63 27.90 -3.92
N LEU A 75 10.96 26.76 -4.08
CA LEU A 75 11.33 25.75 -5.07
C LEU A 75 11.30 26.33 -6.49
N ASN A 76 12.41 26.24 -7.20
CA ASN A 76 12.45 26.55 -8.63
C ASN A 76 11.75 25.45 -9.45
N LYS A 77 11.61 25.65 -10.77
CA LYS A 77 10.88 24.71 -11.65
C LYS A 77 11.48 23.29 -11.65
N ILE A 78 12.81 23.17 -11.63
CA ILE A 78 13.49 21.87 -11.63
C ILE A 78 13.31 21.20 -10.27
N GLU A 79 13.45 21.96 -9.18
CA GLU A 79 13.26 21.44 -7.83
C GLU A 79 11.82 21.00 -7.59
N THR A 80 10.86 21.80 -8.05
CA THR A 80 9.42 21.46 -8.02
C THR A 80 9.15 20.15 -8.77
N HIS A 81 9.78 19.97 -9.94
CA HIS A 81 9.65 18.73 -10.70
C HIS A 81 10.23 17.53 -9.93
N ARG A 82 11.43 17.67 -9.34
CA ARG A 82 12.05 16.62 -8.53
C ARG A 82 11.21 16.25 -7.30
N TYR A 83 10.69 17.25 -6.59
CA TYR A 83 9.77 17.04 -5.47
C TYR A 83 8.50 16.31 -5.91
N ASN A 84 7.88 16.73 -7.03
CA ASN A 84 6.69 16.06 -7.56
C ASN A 84 6.96 14.61 -7.95
N VAL A 85 8.11 14.31 -8.57
CA VAL A 85 8.49 12.93 -8.93
C VAL A 85 8.60 12.07 -7.67
N PHE A 86 9.27 12.57 -6.63
CA PHE A 86 9.37 11.88 -5.36
C PHE A 86 7.99 11.59 -4.76
N MET A 87 7.14 12.62 -4.65
CA MET A 87 5.81 12.50 -4.06
C MET A 87 4.89 11.57 -4.86
N ASN A 88 4.97 11.61 -6.20
CA ASN A 88 4.26 10.69 -7.09
C ASN A 88 4.62 9.23 -6.78
N VAL A 89 5.91 8.91 -6.76
CA VAL A 89 6.40 7.54 -6.53
C VAL A 89 6.00 7.06 -5.14
N TYR A 90 6.15 7.91 -4.12
CA TYR A 90 5.81 7.58 -2.75
C TYR A 90 4.33 7.23 -2.58
N PHE A 91 3.42 8.07 -3.09
CA PHE A 91 1.98 7.83 -2.98
C PHE A 91 1.48 6.73 -3.92
N LEU A 92 2.12 6.50 -5.07
CA LEU A 92 1.83 5.36 -5.94
C LEU A 92 2.09 4.05 -5.20
N GLN A 93 3.21 3.95 -4.48
CA GLN A 93 3.53 2.79 -3.66
C GLN A 93 2.45 2.54 -2.59
N ILE A 94 2.00 3.59 -1.91
CA ILE A 94 0.93 3.47 -0.91
C ILE A 94 -0.38 2.99 -1.58
N GLN A 95 -0.71 3.52 -2.76
CA GLN A 95 -1.88 3.08 -3.51
C GLN A 95 -1.77 1.60 -3.86
N GLU A 96 -0.60 1.11 -4.28
CA GLU A 96 -0.40 -0.32 -4.58
C GLU A 96 -0.62 -1.22 -3.35
N ILE A 97 -0.14 -0.83 -2.15
CA ILE A 97 -0.45 -1.58 -0.91
C ILE A 97 -1.95 -1.56 -0.66
N TRP A 98 -2.56 -0.38 -0.75
CA TRP A 98 -3.97 -0.19 -0.42
C TRP A 98 -4.88 -0.95 -1.40
N GLU A 99 -4.52 -1.03 -2.68
CA GLU A 99 -5.26 -1.83 -3.67
C GLU A 99 -5.12 -3.32 -3.41
N TYR A 100 -3.95 -3.76 -2.93
CA TYR A 100 -3.71 -5.16 -2.62
C TYR A 100 -4.43 -5.60 -1.33
N ASP A 101 -4.43 -4.74 -0.31
CA ASP A 101 -5.15 -4.91 0.95
C ASP A 101 -5.59 -3.54 1.48
N SER A 102 -6.86 -3.19 1.25
CA SER A 102 -7.43 -1.91 1.67
C SER A 102 -7.60 -1.79 3.19
N THR A 103 -7.47 -2.91 3.91
CA THR A 103 -7.46 -2.94 5.38
C THR A 103 -6.04 -2.91 5.96
N SER A 104 -5.02 -2.82 5.09
CA SER A 104 -3.62 -2.82 5.49
C SER A 104 -3.32 -1.65 6.43
N THR A 105 -2.86 -2.00 7.64
CA THR A 105 -2.36 -0.99 8.58
C THR A 105 -1.10 -0.31 8.03
N GLN A 106 -0.37 -0.95 7.11
CA GLN A 106 0.86 -0.43 6.55
C GLN A 106 0.60 0.73 5.57
N SER A 107 -0.39 0.61 4.68
CA SER A 107 -0.76 1.71 3.77
C SER A 107 -1.21 2.93 4.58
N ARG A 108 -2.01 2.70 5.62
CA ARG A 108 -2.45 3.74 6.56
C ARG A 108 -1.29 4.42 7.27
N LEU A 109 -0.37 3.64 7.84
CA LEU A 109 0.78 4.16 8.58
C LEU A 109 1.71 5.01 7.69
N LEU A 110 2.00 4.54 6.47
CA LEU A 110 2.84 5.27 5.52
C LEU A 110 2.17 6.57 5.04
N ALA A 111 0.87 6.51 4.72
CA ALA A 111 0.11 7.70 4.35
C ALA A 111 0.09 8.74 5.49
N MET A 112 -0.15 8.30 6.73
CA MET A 112 -0.12 9.17 7.90
C MET A 112 1.26 9.78 8.13
N ALA A 113 2.33 8.97 8.07
CA ALA A 113 3.69 9.44 8.29
C ALA A 113 4.07 10.56 7.30
N MET A 114 3.77 10.38 6.01
CA MET A 114 4.04 11.40 5.00
C MET A 114 3.16 12.64 5.19
N MET A 115 1.85 12.47 5.41
CA MET A 115 0.92 13.59 5.62
C MET A 115 1.28 14.45 6.85
N GLN A 116 1.90 13.87 7.87
CA GLN A 116 2.35 14.58 9.07
C GLN A 116 3.71 15.27 8.90
N THR A 117 4.41 15.05 7.79
CA THR A 117 5.76 15.62 7.58
C THR A 117 5.72 17.15 7.42
N GLY A 118 4.67 17.69 6.80
CA GLY A 118 4.51 19.13 6.65
C GLY A 118 3.29 19.54 5.80
N PRO A 119 2.84 20.80 5.90
CA PRO A 119 1.65 21.28 5.21
C PRO A 119 1.75 21.22 3.68
N GLY A 120 2.96 21.28 3.13
CA GLY A 120 3.24 21.15 1.71
C GLY A 120 2.90 19.79 1.14
N VAL A 121 2.95 18.72 1.94
CA VAL A 121 2.50 17.38 1.52
C VAL A 121 0.99 17.37 1.26
N TYR A 122 0.20 17.91 2.18
CA TYR A 122 -1.26 17.99 2.02
C TYR A 122 -1.63 18.88 0.83
N MET A 123 -1.01 20.05 0.70
CA MET A 123 -1.26 20.96 -0.43
C MET A 123 -0.90 20.32 -1.77
N TRP A 124 0.20 19.57 -1.81
CA TRP A 124 0.60 18.80 -2.97
C TRP A 124 -0.43 17.71 -3.30
N PHE A 125 -0.84 16.91 -2.31
CA PHE A 125 -1.79 15.81 -2.52
C PHE A 125 -3.14 16.31 -2.99
N LYS A 126 -3.67 17.38 -2.39
CA LYS A 126 -4.92 18.02 -2.81
C LYS A 126 -4.87 18.50 -4.26
N LYS A 127 -3.71 18.92 -4.74
CA LYS A 127 -3.51 19.44 -6.11
C LYS A 127 -3.28 18.33 -7.13
N VAL A 128 -2.41 17.38 -6.83
CA VAL A 128 -1.91 16.36 -7.77
C VAL A 128 -2.66 15.04 -7.62
N GLY A 129 -3.06 14.69 -6.40
CA GLY A 129 -3.67 13.41 -6.06
C GLY A 129 -4.92 13.09 -6.89
N PRO A 130 -5.93 13.98 -6.97
CA PRO A 130 -7.12 13.77 -7.81
C PRO A 130 -6.85 13.60 -9.31
N ILE A 131 -5.66 14.03 -9.78
CA ILE A 131 -5.27 13.93 -11.20
C ILE A 131 -4.55 12.61 -11.47
N LEU A 132 -3.73 12.15 -10.52
CA LEU A 132 -2.81 11.04 -10.73
C LEU A 132 -3.32 9.70 -10.19
N PHE A 133 -4.04 9.72 -9.07
CA PHE A 133 -4.40 8.52 -8.32
C PHE A 133 -5.85 8.10 -8.54
N LYS A 134 -6.16 6.85 -8.17
CA LYS A 134 -7.54 6.34 -8.27
C LYS A 134 -8.47 7.14 -7.35
N PRO A 135 -9.70 7.49 -7.79
CA PRO A 135 -10.64 8.26 -6.98
C PRO A 135 -10.89 7.65 -5.60
N GLU A 136 -11.00 6.33 -5.51
CA GLU A 136 -11.26 5.60 -4.26
C GLU A 136 -10.08 5.72 -3.29
N PHE A 137 -8.85 5.73 -3.82
CA PHE A 137 -7.65 5.95 -3.01
C PHE A 137 -7.58 7.41 -2.51
N VAL A 138 -7.94 8.37 -3.36
CA VAL A 138 -8.00 9.79 -2.97
C VAL A 138 -9.03 10.00 -1.85
N GLU A 139 -10.21 9.39 -1.97
CA GLU A 139 -11.24 9.41 -0.93
C GLU A 139 -10.74 8.76 0.38
N TYR A 140 -10.07 7.61 0.30
CA TYR A 140 -9.45 6.97 1.46
C TYR A 140 -8.45 7.91 2.17
N VAL A 141 -7.55 8.55 1.41
CA VAL A 141 -6.57 9.47 2.00
C VAL A 141 -7.25 10.70 2.62
N GLU A 142 -8.21 11.33 1.96
CA GLU A 142 -8.90 12.51 2.51
C GLU A 142 -9.77 12.17 3.73
N ASN A 143 -10.51 11.07 3.69
CA ASN A 143 -11.50 10.74 4.72
C ASN A 143 -10.90 9.99 5.92
N GLU A 144 -9.87 9.17 5.73
CA GLU A 144 -9.32 8.33 6.81
C GLU A 144 -7.97 8.82 7.32
N ILE A 145 -7.17 9.48 6.47
CA ILE A 145 -5.82 9.93 6.82
C ILE A 145 -5.85 11.40 7.20
N VAL A 146 -6.29 12.27 6.30
CA VAL A 146 -6.31 13.73 6.53
C VAL A 146 -7.26 14.09 7.66
N ALA A 147 -8.44 13.45 7.73
CA ALA A 147 -9.39 13.66 8.83
C ALA A 147 -8.84 13.24 10.21
N ALA A 148 -7.90 12.28 10.25
CA ALA A 148 -7.31 11.80 11.49
C ALA A 148 -6.13 12.66 11.99
N ILE A 149 -5.65 13.60 11.18
CA ILE A 149 -4.49 14.45 11.48
C ILE A 149 -4.91 15.90 11.80
N LYS A 150 -6.17 16.27 11.48
CA LYS A 150 -6.79 17.55 11.89
C LYS A 150 -7.31 17.48 13.32
#